data_AF-A0A853AQK1-F1
#
_entry.id   AF-A0A853AQK1-F1
#
_cell.length_a   1.000
_cell.length_b   1.000
_cell.length_c   1.000
_cell.angle_alpha   90.00
_cell.angle_beta   90.00
_cell.angle_gamma   90.00
#
_symmetry.space_group_name_H-M   'P 1'
#
loop_
_entity.id
_entity.type
_entity.pdbx_description
1 polymer ?
#
loop_
_entity_poly.entity_id
_entity_poly.type
_entity_poly.pdbx_seq_one_letter_code
_entity_poly.pdbx_strand_id
1 'polypeptide(L)'
;MRSTTTAVLERKAKVRESFTTEPYELPWAGEARFFVHALEVGGDGTELRFTTQISPDGLHWCDLDGVEHRVDSVGVTSWLVTGFGQWLRLSCRVVGQEPAATVRIYLVGKS
;
A
#
# COMPACT_ATOMS: atom_id res chain seq x y z
N MET A 1 -4.84 -25.64 -8.61
CA MET A 1 -4.19 -25.58 -7.27
C MET A 1 -4.23 -24.13 -6.84
N ARG A 2 -4.77 -23.78 -5.67
CA ARG A 2 -4.81 -22.38 -5.21
C ARG A 2 -3.52 -22.08 -4.47
N SER A 3 -2.83 -21.02 -4.88
CA SER A 3 -1.61 -20.51 -4.27
C SER A 3 -1.90 -19.20 -3.54
N THR A 4 -1.26 -19.02 -2.38
CA THR A 4 -1.31 -17.77 -1.60
C THR A 4 0.12 -17.40 -1.22
N THR A 5 0.44 -16.11 -1.33
CA THR A 5 1.75 -15.58 -0.91
C THR A 5 1.55 -14.27 -0.15
N THR A 6 2.30 -14.08 0.94
CA THR A 6 2.35 -12.83 1.70
C THR A 6 3.71 -12.18 1.53
N ALA A 7 3.73 -10.98 0.96
CA ALA A 7 4.89 -10.12 0.89
C ALA A 7 4.83 -9.06 2.00
N VAL A 8 6.00 -8.71 2.54
CA VAL A 8 6.15 -7.57 3.43
C VAL A 8 6.78 -6.44 2.63
N LEU A 9 6.00 -5.40 2.34
CA LEU A 9 6.48 -4.24 1.60
C LEU A 9 7.20 -3.27 2.55
N GLU A 10 6.61 -3.05 3.73
CA GLU A 10 7.19 -2.21 4.78
C GLU A 10 7.10 -2.92 6.13
N ARG A 11 8.17 -2.89 6.95
CA ARG A 11 8.19 -3.60 8.26
C ARG A 11 7.84 -2.71 9.44
N LYS A 12 8.42 -1.51 9.48
CA LYS A 12 8.26 -0.46 10.50
C LYS A 12 8.78 0.86 9.91
N ALA A 13 8.28 1.22 8.73
CA ALA A 13 8.72 2.43 8.04
C ALA A 13 8.27 3.66 8.82
N LYS A 14 9.22 4.57 9.09
CA LYS A 14 8.92 5.88 9.66
C LYS A 14 8.59 6.82 8.50
N VAL A 15 7.37 7.33 8.48
CA VAL A 15 6.81 8.12 7.39
C VAL A 15 6.66 9.55 7.88
N ARG A 16 7.34 10.47 7.17
CA ARG A 16 7.22 11.93 7.36
C ARG A 16 6.95 12.66 6.05
N GLU A 17 7.21 12.00 4.94
CA GLU A 17 7.04 12.53 3.60
C GLU A 17 6.37 11.49 2.71
N SER A 18 5.85 11.95 1.57
CA SER A 18 5.20 11.07 0.59
C SER A 18 6.20 10.07 0.02
N PHE A 19 5.77 8.84 -0.20
CA PHE A 19 6.65 7.76 -0.66
C PHE A 19 5.89 6.76 -1.54
N THR A 20 6.63 5.90 -2.21
CA THR A 20 6.09 4.72 -2.90
C THR A 20 6.74 3.47 -2.31
N THR A 21 5.97 2.41 -2.10
CA THR A 21 6.55 1.12 -1.68
C THR A 21 7.38 0.52 -2.81
N GLU A 22 8.30 -0.37 -2.46
CA GLU A 22 8.90 -1.25 -3.45
C GLU A 22 7.83 -2.03 -4.22
N PRO A 23 7.97 -2.18 -5.55
CA PRO A 23 7.01 -2.90 -6.35
C PRO A 23 7.10 -4.41 -6.10
N TYR A 24 5.98 -5.09 -6.22
CA TYR A 24 5.91 -6.54 -6.05
C TYR A 24 5.16 -7.20 -7.21
N GLU A 25 5.78 -8.23 -7.77
CA GLU A 25 5.25 -8.98 -8.90
C GLU A 25 4.35 -10.13 -8.42
N LEU A 26 3.14 -10.23 -8.98
CA LEU A 26 2.16 -11.27 -8.69
C LEU A 26 1.48 -11.78 -9.99
N PRO A 27 2.23 -12.25 -11.01
CA PRO A 27 1.67 -12.59 -12.32
C PRO A 27 0.69 -13.77 -12.29
N TRP A 28 0.70 -14.55 -11.20
CA TRP A 28 -0.20 -15.70 -11.02
C TRP A 28 -1.49 -15.36 -10.25
N ALA A 29 -1.58 -14.18 -9.62
CA ALA A 29 -2.66 -13.87 -8.69
C ALA A 29 -3.87 -13.28 -9.43
N GLY A 30 -5.06 -13.80 -9.14
CA GLY A 30 -6.32 -13.21 -9.61
C GLY A 30 -6.85 -12.13 -8.68
N GLU A 31 -6.48 -12.19 -7.40
CA GLU A 31 -6.82 -11.21 -6.38
C GLU A 31 -5.62 -10.91 -5.49
N ALA A 32 -5.55 -9.68 -5.00
CA ALA A 32 -4.58 -9.26 -4.01
C ALA A 32 -5.23 -8.40 -2.92
N ARG A 33 -4.62 -8.34 -1.73
CA ARG A 33 -5.09 -7.49 -0.64
C ARG A 33 -3.91 -6.81 0.03
N PHE A 34 -3.99 -5.49 0.12
CA PHE A 34 -3.08 -4.71 0.96
C PHE A 34 -3.57 -4.70 2.39
N PHE A 35 -2.63 -4.74 3.33
CA PHE A 35 -2.86 -4.46 4.74
C PHE A 35 -1.86 -3.39 5.16
N VAL A 36 -2.36 -2.19 5.46
CA VAL A 36 -1.58 -1.10 6.05
C VAL A 36 -1.89 -1.06 7.54
N HIS A 37 -0.88 -1.37 8.34
CA HIS A 37 -0.93 -1.30 9.79
C HIS A 37 -0.20 -0.05 10.26
N ALA A 38 -0.96 0.98 10.65
CA ALA A 38 -0.43 2.14 11.35
C ALA A 38 -0.17 1.75 12.81
N LEU A 39 1.10 1.75 13.19
CA LEU A 39 1.57 1.42 14.54
C LEU A 39 1.58 2.66 15.44
N GLU A 40 1.92 3.80 14.85
CA GLU A 40 1.98 5.11 15.49
C GLU A 40 1.51 6.15 14.49
N VAL A 41 0.74 7.14 14.96
CA VAL A 41 0.36 8.34 14.20
C VAL A 41 0.50 9.53 15.16
N GLY A 42 1.25 10.55 14.74
CA GLY A 42 1.53 11.76 15.49
C GLY A 42 1.76 12.94 14.54
N GLY A 43 1.84 14.15 15.09
CA GLY A 43 1.70 15.38 14.29
C GLY A 43 0.23 15.76 14.13
N ASP A 44 -0.05 17.05 13.96
CA ASP A 44 -1.41 17.55 13.92
C ASP A 44 -2.03 17.33 12.53
N GLY A 45 -3.19 16.69 12.49
CA GLY A 45 -3.89 16.34 11.25
C GLY A 45 -3.14 15.36 10.34
N THR A 46 -2.24 14.53 10.89
CA THR A 46 -1.50 13.54 10.10
C THR A 46 -2.42 12.53 9.46
N GLU A 47 -2.34 12.44 8.13
CA GLU A 47 -3.13 11.51 7.34
C GLU A 47 -2.28 10.96 6.19
N LEU A 48 -2.29 9.63 6.06
CA LEU A 48 -1.67 8.90 4.97
C LEU A 48 -2.75 8.52 3.96
N ARG A 49 -2.57 8.92 2.70
CA ARG A 49 -3.47 8.60 1.60
C ARG A 49 -2.76 7.65 0.65
N PHE A 50 -3.25 6.41 0.61
CA PHE A 50 -2.68 5.38 -0.24
C PHE A 50 -3.48 5.21 -1.52
N THR A 51 -2.78 5.23 -2.65
CA THR A 51 -3.32 4.90 -3.96
C THR A 51 -2.66 3.62 -4.45
N THR A 52 -3.46 2.65 -4.90
CA THR A 52 -2.93 1.45 -5.54
C THR A 52 -2.50 1.76 -6.96
N GLN A 53 -1.24 1.45 -7.27
CA GLN A 53 -0.67 1.61 -8.60
C GLN A 53 -0.34 0.25 -9.20
N ILE A 54 -0.55 0.16 -10.51
CA ILE A 54 -0.32 -1.04 -11.30
C ILE A 54 0.65 -0.76 -12.44
N SER A 55 1.32 -1.81 -12.90
CA SER A 55 2.22 -1.73 -14.03
C SER A 55 2.30 -3.07 -14.79
N PRO A 56 2.42 -3.03 -16.13
CA PRO A 56 2.70 -4.24 -16.91
C PRO A 56 4.20 -4.61 -16.89
N ASP A 57 5.10 -3.66 -16.63
CA ASP A 57 6.55 -3.83 -16.78
C ASP A 57 7.36 -3.52 -15.50
N GLY A 58 6.70 -3.05 -14.45
CA GLY A 58 7.35 -2.62 -13.20
C GLY A 58 8.08 -1.28 -13.29
N LEU A 59 8.05 -0.61 -14.46
CA LEU A 59 8.78 0.62 -14.74
C LEU A 59 7.82 1.81 -14.91
N HIS A 60 6.73 1.63 -15.64
CA HIS A 60 5.72 2.65 -15.91
C HIS A 60 4.45 2.35 -15.13
N TRP A 61 3.98 3.32 -14.36
CA TRP A 61 2.92 3.13 -13.37
C TRP A 61 1.73 4.03 -13.63
N CYS A 62 0.54 3.49 -13.45
CA CYS A 62 -0.71 4.25 -13.39
C CYS A 62 -1.50 3.88 -12.14
N ASP A 63 -2.38 4.77 -11.72
CA ASP A 63 -3.35 4.49 -10.66
C ASP A 63 -4.41 3.53 -11.21
N LEU A 64 -4.77 2.49 -10.45
CA LEU A 64 -5.68 1.45 -10.91
C LEU A 64 -7.11 1.99 -11.16
N ASP A 65 -7.64 2.74 -10.21
CA ASP A 65 -9.03 3.21 -10.20
C ASP A 65 -9.19 4.63 -9.60
N GLY A 66 -8.08 5.29 -9.23
CA GLY A 66 -8.09 6.59 -8.59
C GLY A 66 -8.67 6.60 -7.17
N VAL A 67 -8.87 5.43 -6.54
CA VAL A 67 -9.36 5.32 -5.17
C VAL A 67 -8.21 5.58 -4.18
N GLU A 68 -8.42 6.58 -3.32
CA GLU A 68 -7.53 6.85 -2.18
C GLU A 68 -8.04 6.12 -0.92
N HIS A 69 -7.13 5.43 -0.23
CA HIS A 69 -7.37 4.80 1.07
C HIS A 69 -6.71 5.62 2.17
N ARG A 70 -7.54 6.18 3.04
CA ARG A 70 -7.13 7.04 4.15
C ARG A 70 -6.71 6.23 5.37
N VAL A 71 -5.59 6.59 6.00
CA VAL A 71 -5.11 6.07 7.29
C VAL A 71 -4.65 7.25 8.16
N ASP A 72 -5.36 7.53 9.23
CA ASP A 72 -5.14 8.67 10.14
C ASP A 72 -5.16 8.29 11.63
N SER A 73 -5.33 7.00 11.94
CA SER A 73 -5.30 6.48 13.29
C SER A 73 -4.53 5.17 13.36
N VAL A 74 -4.09 4.80 14.57
CA VAL A 74 -3.49 3.48 14.84
C VAL A 74 -4.51 2.38 14.51
N GLY A 75 -4.05 1.31 13.87
CA GLY A 75 -4.89 0.18 13.47
C GLY A 75 -4.53 -0.38 12.10
N VAL A 76 -5.36 -1.32 11.62
CA VAL A 76 -5.16 -1.99 10.33
C VAL A 76 -6.26 -1.56 9.36
N THR A 77 -5.84 -0.98 8.24
CA THR A 77 -6.70 -0.68 7.09
C THR A 77 -6.35 -1.65 5.96
N SER A 78 -7.35 -2.19 5.28
CA SER A 78 -7.13 -3.15 4.18
C SER A 78 -8.16 -3.02 3.07
N TRP A 79 -7.76 -3.33 1.85
CA TRP A 79 -8.64 -3.30 0.68
C TRP A 79 -8.26 -4.39 -0.33
N LEU A 80 -9.27 -4.86 -1.07
CA LEU A 80 -9.12 -5.85 -2.13
C LEU A 80 -8.67 -5.14 -3.41
N VAL A 81 -7.85 -5.82 -4.20
CA VAL A 81 -7.41 -5.40 -5.53
C VAL A 81 -7.62 -6.57 -6.49
N THR A 82 -8.28 -6.32 -7.62
CA THR A 82 -8.49 -7.28 -8.70
C THR A 82 -8.18 -6.62 -10.04
N GLY A 83 -7.96 -7.41 -11.10
CA GLY A 83 -7.74 -6.87 -12.45
C GLY A 83 -6.45 -6.03 -12.62
N PHE A 84 -5.45 -6.23 -11.75
CA PHE A 84 -4.25 -5.39 -11.68
C PHE A 84 -3.11 -5.78 -12.63
N GLY A 85 -3.22 -6.91 -13.34
CA GLY A 85 -2.17 -7.39 -14.22
C GLY A 85 -1.04 -8.09 -13.46
N GLN A 86 0.17 -7.52 -13.46
CA GLN A 86 1.37 -8.20 -12.96
C GLN A 86 2.01 -7.53 -11.75
N TRP A 87 2.25 -6.22 -11.82
CA TRP A 87 2.96 -5.50 -10.78
C TRP A 87 2.02 -4.63 -9.96
N LEU A 88 2.23 -4.65 -8.64
CA LEU A 88 1.50 -3.83 -7.67
C LEU A 88 2.47 -3.05 -6.79
N ARG A 89 2.10 -1.80 -6.47
CA ARG A 89 2.71 -1.01 -5.39
C ARG A 89 1.69 -0.05 -4.78
N LEU A 90 2.06 0.57 -3.68
CA LEU A 90 1.31 1.71 -3.13
C LEU A 90 2.09 3.00 -3.35
N SER A 91 1.39 4.04 -3.78
CA SER A 91 1.80 5.43 -3.61
C SER A 91 1.13 5.98 -2.36
N CYS A 92 1.91 6.63 -1.49
CA CYS A 92 1.42 7.23 -0.26
C CYS A 92 1.68 8.73 -0.30
N ARG A 93 0.61 9.51 -0.27
CA ARG A 93 0.67 10.94 -0.01
C ARG A 93 0.49 11.19 1.48
N VAL A 94 1.39 11.98 2.06
CA VAL A 94 1.35 12.37 3.46
C VAL A 94 0.88 13.81 3.59
N VAL A 95 -0.10 14.05 4.46
CA VAL A 95 -0.59 15.39 4.81
C VAL A 95 -0.60 15.57 6.33
N GLY A 96 -0.60 16.83 6.79
CA GLY A 96 -0.58 17.21 8.21
C GLY A 96 0.49 18.27 8.51
N GLN A 97 0.47 18.81 9.72
CA GLN A 97 1.53 19.66 10.26
C GLN A 97 2.52 18.79 11.04
N GLU A 98 3.80 18.82 10.65
CA GLU A 98 4.86 17.94 11.16
C GLU A 98 4.45 16.45 11.19
N PRO A 99 4.03 15.88 10.05
CA PRO A 99 3.45 14.54 10.03
C PRO A 99 4.48 13.49 10.45
N ALA A 100 4.04 12.57 11.30
CA ALA A 100 4.84 11.44 11.75
C ALA A 100 3.97 10.19 11.89
N ALA A 101 4.31 9.14 11.16
CA ALA A 101 3.68 7.85 11.34
C ALA A 101 4.71 6.72 11.31
N THR A 102 4.41 5.61 11.99
CA THR A 102 5.16 4.36 11.84
C THR A 102 4.21 3.33 11.24
N VAL A 103 4.54 2.80 10.06
CA VAL A 103 3.66 1.85 9.34
C VAL A 103 4.34 0.52 9.06
N ARG A 104 3.51 -0.51 8.94
CA ARG A 104 3.86 -1.81 8.38
C ARG A 104 2.88 -2.14 7.27
N ILE A 105 3.38 -2.58 6.12
CA ILE A 105 2.58 -2.83 4.93
C ILE A 105 2.81 -4.25 4.44
N TYR A 106 1.73 -4.98 4.25
CA TYR A 106 1.73 -6.31 3.64
C TYR A 106 0.91 -6.32 2.37
N LEU A 107 1.31 -7.20 1.44
CA LEU A 107 0.54 -7.54 0.26
C LEU A 107 0.33 -9.04 0.24
N VAL A 108 -0.92 -9.47 0.12
CA VAL A 108 -1.28 -10.88 -0.01
C VAL A 108 -1.84 -11.12 -1.40
N GLY A 109 -1.20 -11.96 -2.20
CA GLY A 109 -1.67 -12.38 -3.52
C GLY A 109 -2.25 -13.79 -3.49
N LYS A 110 -3.31 -14.05 -4.26
CA LYS A 110 -4.00 -15.34 -4.30
C LYS A 110 -4.56 -15.69 -5.68
N SER A 111 -4.56 -17.00 -5.99
CA SER A 111 -5.18 -17.61 -7.19
C SER A 111 -6.49 -18.36 -6.95
#